data_AF-A0AAV0LD01-F1
#
_entry.id   AF-A0AAV0LD01-F1
#
_cell.length_a   1.000
_cell.length_b   1.000
_cell.length_c   1.000
_cell.angle_alpha   90.00
_cell.angle_beta   90.00
_cell.angle_gamma   90.00
#
_symmetry.space_group_name_H-M   'P 1'
#
loop_
_entity.id
_entity.type
_entity.pdbx_description
1 polymer ?
#
loop_
_entity_poly.entity_id
_entity_poly.type
_entity_poly.pdbx_seq_one_letter_code
_entity_poly.pdbx_strand_id
1 'polypeptide(L)'
;MNQVDLVDFIDWSGVECLNQNSAHSIANALKQGYREDDGLNVESDADEQLLVYIPFLQVVKLHSLAVKGPEEEGPKTVKLYSNREHMGFSNVNDFPPSDTVEFSAENIQVDMCF
;
A
#
# COMPACT_ATOMS: atom_id res chain seq x y z
N MET A 1 14.14 -0.31 18.96
CA MET A 1 14.12 -1.55 18.15
C MET A 1 14.29 -1.11 16.71
N ASN A 2 15.25 -1.67 15.95
CA ASN A 2 15.51 -1.23 14.58
C ASN A 2 14.50 -1.89 13.64
N GLN A 3 13.54 -1.12 13.15
CA GLN A 3 12.75 -1.50 11.97
C GLN A 3 13.64 -1.40 10.74
N VAL A 4 13.42 -2.29 9.78
CA VAL A 4 14.11 -2.30 8.49
C VAL A 4 13.05 -2.05 7.42
N ASP A 5 13.35 -1.16 6.50
CA ASP A 5 12.52 -0.95 5.32
C ASP A 5 12.46 -2.25 4.50
N LEU A 6 11.26 -2.67 4.12
CA LEU A 6 11.07 -3.90 3.39
C LEU A 6 11.27 -3.77 1.87
N VAL A 7 11.57 -2.56 1.37
CA VAL A 7 11.73 -2.25 -0.06
C VAL A 7 12.72 -3.17 -0.79
N ASP A 8 13.83 -3.52 -0.13
CA ASP A 8 14.87 -4.40 -0.69
C ASP A 8 14.45 -5.87 -0.77
N PHE A 9 13.38 -6.25 -0.07
CA PHE A 9 12.83 -7.61 -0.07
C PHE A 9 11.62 -7.75 -1.00
N ILE A 10 11.14 -6.68 -1.63
CA ILE A 10 10.01 -6.73 -2.55
C ILE A 10 10.39 -7.50 -3.82
N ASP A 11 9.54 -8.44 -4.24
CA ASP A 11 9.62 -9.01 -5.58
C ASP A 11 8.94 -8.09 -6.58
N TRP A 12 9.71 -7.15 -7.12
CA TRP A 12 9.23 -6.16 -8.08
C TRP A 12 8.65 -6.75 -9.38
N SER A 13 9.01 -7.99 -9.72
CA SER A 13 8.47 -8.65 -10.92
C SER A 13 7.02 -9.11 -10.74
N GLY A 14 6.60 -9.33 -9.50
CA GLY A 14 5.25 -9.74 -9.14
C GLY A 14 4.39 -8.63 -8.51
N VAL A 15 4.91 -7.40 -8.38
CA VAL A 15 4.11 -6.27 -7.88
C VAL A 15 3.00 -5.95 -8.87
N GLU A 16 1.77 -5.97 -8.39
CA GLU A 16 0.59 -5.63 -9.17
C GLU A 16 -0.24 -4.57 -8.45
N CYS A 17 -0.87 -3.68 -9.21
CA CYS A 17 -1.79 -2.69 -8.68
C CYS A 17 -3.01 -2.58 -9.59
N LEU A 18 -4.18 -2.96 -9.07
CA LEU A 18 -5.45 -2.86 -9.77
C LEU A 18 -6.05 -1.47 -9.56
N ASN A 19 -6.74 -0.98 -10.60
CA ASN A 19 -7.30 0.37 -10.67
C ASN A 19 -6.27 1.50 -10.54
N GLN A 20 -4.97 1.25 -10.76
CA GLN A 20 -3.99 2.33 -10.84
C GLN A 20 -4.13 3.11 -12.14
N ASN A 21 -3.93 4.43 -12.07
CA ASN A 21 -3.78 5.27 -13.24
C ASN A 21 -2.45 4.95 -13.95
N SER A 22 -2.51 4.78 -15.27
CA SER A 22 -1.34 4.42 -16.09
C SER A 22 -0.19 5.42 -16.05
N ALA A 23 -0.47 6.70 -15.76
CA ALA A 23 0.55 7.74 -15.58
C ALA A 23 1.14 7.78 -14.16
N HIS A 24 0.42 7.27 -13.16
CA HIS A 24 0.75 7.33 -11.74
C HIS A 24 0.88 5.91 -11.17
N SER A 25 1.98 5.24 -11.53
CA SER A 25 2.20 3.83 -11.18
C SER A 25 2.51 3.62 -9.69
N ILE A 26 2.18 2.44 -9.17
CA ILE A 26 2.50 2.05 -7.78
C ILE A 26 3.99 2.15 -7.43
N ALA A 27 4.89 2.07 -8.43
CA ALA A 27 6.32 2.23 -8.20
C ALA A 27 6.67 3.61 -7.62
N ASN A 28 5.89 4.66 -7.91
CA ASN A 28 6.06 5.99 -7.36
C ASN A 28 5.89 6.00 -5.83
N ALA A 29 4.97 5.19 -5.30
CA ALA A 29 4.69 5.11 -3.87
C ALA A 29 5.58 4.13 -3.11
N LEU A 30 6.18 3.13 -3.79
CA LEU A 30 6.97 2.07 -3.14
C LEU A 30 8.49 2.28 -3.26
N LYS A 31 8.99 2.83 -4.37
CA LYS A 31 10.44 2.91 -4.60
C LYS A 31 11.07 4.01 -3.76
N GLN A 32 12.19 3.67 -3.12
CA GLN A 32 13.02 4.65 -2.44
C GLN A 32 13.57 5.68 -3.45
N GLY A 33 13.55 6.95 -3.07
CA GLY A 33 13.85 8.11 -3.89
C GLY A 33 12.65 8.69 -4.63
N TYR A 34 11.57 7.91 -4.82
CA TYR A 34 10.37 8.33 -5.55
C TYR A 34 9.27 8.70 -4.56
N ARG A 35 9.03 7.87 -3.56
CA ARG A 35 7.99 8.08 -2.54
C ARG A 35 8.25 9.28 -1.61
N GLU A 36 9.49 9.79 -1.61
CA GLU A 36 9.88 11.02 -0.92
C GLU A 36 9.63 12.29 -1.77
N ASP A 37 9.32 12.14 -3.06
CA ASP A 37 8.98 13.24 -3.96
C ASP A 37 7.46 13.48 -3.94
N ASP A 38 7.03 14.63 -3.42
CA ASP A 38 5.60 15.00 -3.33
C ASP A 38 4.94 15.16 -4.72
N GLY A 39 5.72 15.21 -5.80
CA GLY A 39 5.21 15.21 -7.18
C GLY A 39 4.99 13.80 -7.77
N LEU A 40 5.39 12.74 -7.06
CA LEU A 40 5.23 11.35 -7.49
C LEU A 40 4.30 10.60 -6.55
N ASN A 41 3.12 10.24 -7.06
CA ASN A 41 2.11 9.49 -6.33
C ASN A 41 1.58 8.31 -7.15
N VAL A 42 0.80 7.46 -6.47
CA VAL A 42 -0.10 6.50 -7.10
C VAL A 42 -1.51 7.09 -7.03
N GLU A 43 -2.24 6.99 -8.13
CA GLU A 43 -3.62 7.50 -8.23
C GLU A 43 -4.51 6.39 -8.76
N SER A 44 -5.78 6.44 -8.42
CA SER A 44 -6.77 5.54 -8.98
C SER A 44 -7.32 6.04 -10.32
N ASP A 45 -7.69 5.11 -11.21
CA ASP A 45 -8.08 5.44 -12.58
C ASP A 45 -9.59 5.67 -12.75
N ALA A 46 -10.41 4.86 -12.08
CA ALA A 46 -11.86 4.87 -12.27
C ALA A 46 -12.66 5.28 -11.03
N ASP A 47 -12.29 4.77 -9.85
CA ASP A 47 -12.97 4.99 -8.58
C ASP A 47 -11.95 5.14 -7.45
N GLU A 48 -12.38 5.40 -6.21
CA GLU A 48 -11.51 5.69 -5.06
C GLU A 48 -10.76 4.46 -4.50
N GLN A 49 -10.92 3.26 -5.08
CA GLN A 49 -10.37 2.03 -4.54
C GLN A 49 -9.12 1.57 -5.29
N LEU A 50 -8.01 1.40 -4.59
CA LEU A 50 -6.81 0.73 -5.12
C LEU A 50 -6.64 -0.63 -4.45
N LEU A 51 -6.20 -1.64 -5.23
CA LEU A 51 -5.80 -2.93 -4.69
C LEU A 51 -4.35 -3.18 -5.09
N VAL A 52 -3.46 -3.16 -4.10
CA VAL A 52 -2.02 -3.33 -4.27
C VAL A 52 -1.61 -4.71 -3.78
N TYR A 53 -0.95 -5.47 -4.65
CA TYR A 53 -0.32 -6.75 -4.33
C TYR A 53 1.20 -6.58 -4.30
N ILE A 54 1.79 -6.82 -3.14
CA ILE A 54 3.24 -6.67 -2.90
C ILE A 54 3.79 -8.02 -2.44
N PRO A 55 4.36 -8.84 -3.35
CA PRO A 55 5.06 -10.05 -2.98
C PRO A 55 6.46 -9.72 -2.44
N PHE A 56 6.98 -10.59 -1.59
CA PHE A 56 8.34 -10.50 -1.04
C PHE A 56 9.17 -11.70 -1.50
N LEU A 57 10.44 -11.47 -1.82
CA LEU A 57 11.43 -12.48 -2.24
C LEU A 57 11.72 -13.52 -1.15
N GLN A 58 11.41 -13.20 0.09
CA GLN A 58 11.58 -14.06 1.26
C GLN A 58 10.43 -13.84 2.25
N VAL A 59 10.28 -14.78 3.19
CA VAL A 59 9.31 -14.62 4.28
C VAL A 59 9.73 -13.43 5.15
N VAL A 60 8.88 -12.41 5.19
CA VAL A 60 9.02 -11.24 6.06
C VAL A 60 7.94 -11.25 7.13
N LYS A 61 8.22 -10.62 8.27
CA LYS A 61 7.21 -10.30 9.27
C LYS A 61 6.88 -8.82 9.12
N LEU A 62 5.73 -8.52 8.52
CA LEU A 62 5.26 -7.15 8.41
C LEU A 62 4.98 -6.62 9.82
N HIS A 63 5.65 -5.53 10.16
CA HIS A 63 5.56 -4.91 11.47
C HIS A 63 4.75 -3.64 11.40
N SER A 64 5.11 -2.76 10.46
CA SER A 64 4.51 -1.46 10.23
C SER A 64 4.19 -1.26 8.75
N LEU A 65 3.20 -0.42 8.49
CA LEU A 65 2.86 0.08 7.16
C LEU A 65 2.71 1.60 7.27
N ALA A 66 3.52 2.33 6.51
CA ALA A 66 3.41 3.77 6.38
C ALA A 66 2.66 4.10 5.11
N VAL A 67 1.57 4.87 5.24
CA VAL A 67 0.78 5.36 4.12
C VAL A 67 0.70 6.86 4.23
N LYS A 68 1.09 7.57 3.17
CA LYS A 68 1.04 9.02 3.06
C LYS A 68 0.17 9.39 1.87
N GLY A 69 -0.68 10.39 2.05
CA GLY A 69 -1.49 10.97 0.99
C GLY A 69 -1.99 12.36 1.39
N PRO A 70 -2.57 13.12 0.45
CA PRO A 70 -3.24 14.38 0.76
C PRO A 70 -4.40 14.16 1.74
N GLU A 71 -4.80 15.19 2.49
CA GLU A 71 -5.88 15.05 3.49
C GLU A 71 -7.23 14.69 2.89
N GLU A 72 -7.56 15.29 1.74
CA GLU A 72 -8.85 15.10 1.08
C GLU A 72 -8.87 13.89 0.14
N GLU A 73 -7.71 13.53 -0.43
CA GLU A 73 -7.56 12.54 -1.51
C GLU A 73 -6.82 11.27 -1.06
N GLY A 74 -6.29 11.26 0.15
CA GLY A 74 -5.61 10.12 0.73
C GLY A 74 -6.57 8.98 1.10
N PRO A 75 -6.05 7.76 1.29
CA PRO A 75 -6.88 6.63 1.63
C PRO A 75 -7.47 6.80 3.04
N LYS A 76 -8.80 6.75 3.14
CA LYS A 76 -9.53 6.79 4.42
C LYS A 76 -9.53 5.45 5.14
N THR A 77 -9.36 4.36 4.40
CA THR A 77 -9.37 3.00 4.94
C THR A 77 -8.35 2.16 4.20
N VAL A 78 -7.45 1.52 4.95
CA VAL A 78 -6.51 0.55 4.42
C VAL A 78 -6.79 -0.80 5.06
N LYS A 79 -7.02 -1.80 4.22
CA LYS A 79 -7.22 -3.19 4.63
C LYS A 79 -5.99 -3.99 4.23
N LEU A 80 -5.36 -4.63 5.20
CA LEU A 80 -4.20 -5.48 4.98
C LEU A 80 -4.64 -6.94 4.86
N TYR A 81 -4.13 -7.62 3.84
CA TYR A 81 -4.38 -9.05 3.61
C TYR A 81 -3.03 -9.76 3.49
N SER A 82 -2.62 -10.49 4.54
CA SER A 82 -1.36 -11.22 4.57
C SER A 82 -1.52 -12.67 4.12
N ASN A 83 -0.48 -13.25 3.51
CA ASN A 83 -0.43 -14.66 3.08
C ASN A 83 -1.56 -15.05 2.13
N ARG A 84 -1.87 -14.18 1.16
CA ARG A 84 -2.89 -14.38 0.13
C ARG A 84 -2.31 -14.02 -1.22
N GLU A 85 -2.62 -14.83 -2.23
CA GLU A 85 -2.26 -14.58 -3.62
C GLU A 85 -3.54 -14.39 -4.45
N HIS A 86 -3.43 -13.70 -5.58
CA HIS A 86 -4.52 -13.57 -6.57
C HIS A 86 -5.83 -12.98 -6.02
N MET A 87 -5.74 -11.94 -5.19
CA MET A 87 -6.91 -11.17 -4.76
C MET A 87 -7.27 -10.10 -5.79
N GLY A 88 -8.55 -9.95 -6.05
CA GLY A 88 -9.11 -8.90 -6.91
C GLY A 88 -10.39 -8.33 -6.31
N PHE A 89 -10.90 -7.24 -6.89
CA PHE A 89 -12.09 -6.56 -6.37
C PHE A 89 -13.33 -7.48 -6.25
N SER A 90 -13.42 -8.53 -7.07
CA SER A 90 -14.53 -9.49 -7.03
C SER A 90 -14.53 -10.41 -5.81
N ASN A 91 -13.37 -10.68 -5.19
CA ASN A 91 -13.24 -11.68 -4.12
C ASN A 91 -12.58 -11.14 -2.84
N VAL A 92 -12.00 -9.93 -2.86
CA VAL A 92 -11.28 -9.35 -1.71
C VAL A 92 -12.16 -9.18 -0.47
N ASN A 93 -13.47 -8.96 -0.67
CA ASN A 93 -14.44 -8.81 0.42
C ASN A 93 -14.95 -10.16 0.97
N ASP A 94 -14.63 -11.29 0.31
CA ASP A 94 -15.01 -12.63 0.78
C ASP A 94 -14.10 -13.11 1.91
N PHE A 95 -12.94 -12.47 2.08
CA PHE A 95 -11.96 -12.80 3.10
C PHE A 95 -11.88 -11.71 4.16
N PRO A 96 -11.77 -12.05 5.45
CA PRO A 96 -11.51 -11.06 6.47
C PRO A 96 -10.09 -10.49 6.29
N PRO A 97 -9.91 -9.16 6.39
CA PRO A 97 -8.58 -8.57 6.40
C PRO A 97 -7.80 -9.03 7.64
N SER A 98 -6.49 -9.17 7.50
CA SER A 98 -5.57 -9.43 8.62
C SER A 98 -5.54 -8.25 9.58
N ASP A 99 -5.64 -7.04 9.05
CA ASP A 99 -5.73 -5.80 9.82
C ASP A 99 -6.51 -4.74 9.03
N THR A 100 -7.11 -3.77 9.69
CA THR A 100 -7.82 -2.65 9.07
C THR A 100 -7.52 -1.37 9.82
N VAL A 101 -7.05 -0.37 9.09
CA VAL A 101 -6.75 0.95 9.62
C VAL A 101 -7.71 1.95 8.96
N GLU A 102 -8.38 2.73 9.79
CA GLU A 102 -9.17 3.88 9.36
C GLU A 102 -8.38 5.15 9.65
N PHE A 103 -8.14 5.95 8.61
CA PHE A 103 -7.47 7.24 8.70
C PHE A 103 -8.54 8.33 8.87
N SER A 104 -8.43 9.08 9.95
CA SER A 104 -9.15 10.35 10.14
C SER A 104 -8.28 11.52 9.66
N ALA A 105 -8.90 12.67 9.40
CA ALA A 105 -8.22 13.91 9.03
C ALA A 105 -7.12 14.35 10.04
N GLU A 106 -7.25 13.91 11.29
CA GLU A 106 -6.27 14.18 12.35
C GLU A 106 -5.09 13.18 12.38
N ASN A 107 -5.15 12.11 11.58
CA ASN A 107 -4.26 10.96 11.62
C ASN A 107 -3.47 10.72 10.32
N ILE A 108 -3.40 11.69 9.39
CA ILE A 108 -2.74 11.49 8.07
C ILE A 108 -1.20 11.34 8.17
N GLN A 109 -0.65 11.32 9.38
CA GLN A 109 0.68 10.80 9.64
C GLN A 109 0.62 9.79 10.79
N VAL A 110 -0.02 8.63 10.56
CA VAL A 110 0.18 7.49 11.47
C VAL A 110 1.50 6.83 11.15
N ASP A 111 2.56 7.31 11.81
CA ASP A 111 3.73 6.49 12.07
C ASP A 111 3.29 5.35 12.99
N MET A 112 2.83 4.24 12.41
CA MET A 112 2.67 3.00 13.17
C MET A 112 4.07 2.44 13.44
N CYS A 113 4.74 3.03 14.43
CA CYS A 113 5.96 2.49 14.98
C CYS A 113 5.64 1.16 15.66
N PHE A 114 6.33 0.11 15.23
CA PHE A 114 6.51 -1.08 16.03
C PHE A 114 8.00 -1.39 16.15
#